data_AF-A0A2H0SV23-F1
#
_entry.id   AF-A0A2H0SV23-F1
#
_cell.length_a   1.000
_cell.length_b   1.000
_cell.length_c   1.000
_cell.angle_alpha   90.00
_cell.angle_beta   90.00
_cell.angle_gamma   90.00
#
_symmetry.space_group_name_H-M   'P 1'
#
loop_
_entity.id
_entity.type
_entity.pdbx_description
1 polymer ?
#
loop_
_entity_poly.entity_id
_entity_poly.type
_entity_poly.pdbx_seq_one_letter_code
_entity_poly.pdbx_strand_id
1 'polypeptide(L)'
;SRSLAACEGVLLVVDASQGIQAQTLSTFYKAVDLGLKVIPVINKIDLPSAEVDRVLLEVMELCKVSEDEILRVSAKSGLNIETVLEAVIERIDPPEDTIDKPLRALLISSYFDQHQGAIALVRIVDGRLRPEKLQFIQSGTSFFPAEIGIYTPKQEKISELTSGEVGYVVTTLKDVRSLKIGDTLTVASRPATETLPGYKEPQPLVFFELYPIDAADYSALLDGLEKLALRDAAIQYSNTHSSALGSGTRVGCLGLLHAEIVVERLKLEAGLDLLVTRPTVPHTITLTDGSEKVVRTAQEFPDPSSIASVTEPMVAATLITPVKYMSKILDLVRERRGRYDSSDHLGDRVVLHCTMPLSELITDLHDVIKSVSSGYCSLEYEVSGHQEVDAVLVSILLNGEEVPPLGFISVRDYAASRGRKLVAQLKDLIPRQLFSVPVQATIGGNVIARETISALRKDVTAKLYGGDVTRRKKLLAKQAKGKKRMKAFGSVHLDQDVYLQLLRKPL
;
A
#
# COMPACT_ATOMS: atom_id res chain seq x y z
N SER A 1 -8.67 13.78 -0.48
CA SER A 1 -8.72 14.80 -1.55
C SER A 1 -10.05 14.77 -2.30
N ARG A 2 -10.51 13.63 -2.83
CA ARG A 2 -11.73 13.55 -3.66
C ARG A 2 -13.01 14.00 -2.95
N SER A 3 -13.27 13.52 -1.75
CA SER A 3 -14.40 13.98 -0.93
C SER A 3 -14.26 15.42 -0.48
N LEU A 4 -13.02 15.91 -0.31
CA LEU A 4 -12.77 17.31 0.06
C LEU A 4 -13.17 18.26 -1.08
N ALA A 5 -12.86 17.90 -2.33
CA ALA A 5 -13.23 18.69 -3.51
C ALA A 5 -14.75 18.76 -3.76
N ALA A 6 -15.55 17.95 -3.06
CA ALA A 6 -17.01 17.95 -3.15
C ALA A 6 -17.69 18.79 -2.06
N CYS A 7 -16.92 19.40 -1.16
CA CYS A 7 -17.40 20.14 -0.01
C CYS A 7 -16.88 21.58 -0.05
N GLU A 8 -17.57 22.49 0.62
CA GLU A 8 -17.17 23.89 0.80
C GLU A 8 -16.38 24.11 2.10
N GLY A 9 -16.46 23.16 3.04
CA GLY A 9 -15.73 23.20 4.30
C GLY A 9 -15.52 21.83 4.92
N VAL A 10 -14.67 21.79 5.93
CA VAL A 10 -14.23 20.56 6.61
C VAL A 10 -14.18 20.76 8.12
N LEU A 11 -14.53 19.70 8.85
CA LEU A 11 -14.29 19.63 10.28
C LEU A 11 -12.92 18.98 10.51
N LEU A 12 -11.96 19.74 11.06
CA LEU A 12 -10.66 19.21 11.47
C LEU A 12 -10.77 18.66 12.88
N VAL A 13 -11.08 17.37 12.99
CA VAL A 13 -11.24 16.70 14.28
C VAL A 13 -9.89 16.21 14.80
N VAL A 14 -9.48 16.75 15.95
CA VAL A 14 -8.22 16.40 16.63
C VAL A 14 -8.54 15.71 17.97
N ASP A 15 -7.83 14.63 18.26
CA ASP A 15 -8.00 13.88 19.51
C ASP A 15 -7.32 14.61 20.68
N ALA A 16 -8.08 14.98 21.71
CA ALA A 16 -7.55 15.67 22.89
C ALA A 16 -6.46 14.88 23.63
N SER A 17 -6.40 13.55 23.49
CA SER A 17 -5.39 12.72 24.14
C SER A 17 -4.12 12.52 23.32
N GLN A 18 -4.19 12.64 21.98
CA GLN A 18 -3.05 12.36 21.09
C GLN A 18 -2.47 13.62 20.43
N GLY A 19 -3.26 14.69 20.33
CA GLY A 19 -2.88 15.90 19.61
C GLY A 19 -2.79 15.70 18.10
N ILE A 20 -2.09 16.61 17.43
CA ILE A 20 -1.97 16.62 15.97
C ILE A 20 -1.09 15.46 15.50
N GLN A 21 -1.54 14.72 14.48
CA GLN A 21 -0.76 13.64 13.85
C GLN A 21 -0.40 13.98 12.40
N ALA A 22 0.51 13.21 11.80
CA ALA A 22 0.95 13.41 10.42
C ALA A 22 -0.22 13.42 9.43
N GLN A 23 -1.21 12.55 9.62
CA GLN A 23 -2.44 12.51 8.83
C GLN A 23 -3.30 13.77 9.01
N THR A 24 -3.36 14.32 10.24
CA THR A 24 -4.06 15.57 10.54
C THR A 24 -3.43 16.74 9.77
N LEU A 25 -2.09 16.86 9.78
CA LEU A 25 -1.36 17.88 9.03
C LEU A 25 -1.60 17.75 7.52
N SER A 26 -1.41 16.56 6.96
CA SER A 26 -1.60 16.34 5.51
C SER A 26 -3.03 16.65 5.07
N THR A 27 -4.04 16.25 5.87
CA THR A 27 -5.45 16.55 5.56
C THR A 27 -5.75 18.04 5.66
N PHE A 28 -5.19 18.73 6.67
CA PHE A 28 -5.32 20.17 6.83
C PHE A 28 -4.75 20.92 5.62
N TYR A 29 -3.50 20.66 5.22
CA TYR A 29 -2.90 21.32 4.06
C TYR A 29 -3.67 21.01 2.77
N LYS A 30 -4.12 19.76 2.57
CA LYS A 30 -4.99 19.41 1.42
C LYS A 30 -6.29 20.22 1.39
N ALA A 31 -6.89 20.50 2.55
CA ALA A 31 -8.10 21.30 2.63
C ALA A 31 -7.81 22.79 2.34
N VAL A 32 -6.71 23.32 2.87
CA VAL A 32 -6.26 24.70 2.62
C VAL A 32 -5.91 24.92 1.15
N ASP A 33 -5.21 23.98 0.50
CA ASP A 33 -4.86 24.03 -0.92
C ASP A 33 -6.10 24.04 -1.83
N LEU A 34 -7.19 23.41 -1.37
CA LEU A 34 -8.50 23.43 -2.04
C LEU A 34 -9.34 24.67 -1.68
N GLY A 35 -8.83 25.57 -0.83
CA GLY A 35 -9.52 26.77 -0.40
C GLY A 35 -10.71 26.51 0.53
N LEU A 36 -10.78 25.33 1.16
CA LEU A 36 -11.91 24.94 2.00
C LEU A 36 -11.88 25.64 3.35
N LYS A 37 -13.06 26.00 3.87
CA LYS A 37 -13.15 26.49 5.24
C LYS A 37 -12.88 25.37 6.22
N VAL A 38 -11.91 25.56 7.12
CA VAL A 38 -11.56 24.59 8.16
C VAL A 38 -12.17 25.02 9.50
N ILE A 39 -12.99 24.15 10.11
CA ILE A 39 -13.47 24.32 11.48
C ILE A 39 -12.70 23.36 12.39
N PRO A 40 -11.83 23.86 13.28
CA PRO A 40 -11.10 23.03 14.22
C PRO A 40 -11.99 22.53 15.35
N VAL A 41 -11.92 21.23 15.62
CA VAL A 41 -12.71 20.56 16.67
C VAL A 41 -11.80 19.65 17.49
N ILE A 42 -11.69 19.91 18.78
CA ILE A 42 -11.01 19.04 19.74
C ILE A 42 -12.03 18.07 20.33
N ASN A 43 -11.86 16.78 20.03
CA ASN A 43 -12.77 15.71 20.46
C ASN A 43 -12.17 14.90 21.63
N LYS A 44 -13.02 14.15 22.33
CA LYS A 44 -12.68 13.28 23.47
C LYS A 44 -12.22 14.02 24.73
N ILE A 45 -12.77 15.22 24.97
CA ILE A 45 -12.50 16.00 26.19
C ILE A 45 -12.97 15.30 27.49
N ASP A 46 -13.78 14.24 27.37
CA ASP A 46 -14.25 13.42 28.48
C ASP A 46 -13.20 12.43 29.01
N LEU A 47 -12.11 12.17 28.27
CA LEU A 47 -11.11 11.20 28.68
C LEU A 47 -10.24 11.74 29.82
N PRO A 48 -9.95 10.94 30.86
CA PRO A 48 -9.01 11.33 31.90
C PRO A 48 -7.58 11.63 31.39
N SER A 49 -7.22 11.04 30.25
CA SER A 49 -5.95 11.26 29.57
C SER A 49 -5.99 12.41 28.54
N ALA A 50 -7.08 13.18 28.48
CA ALA A 50 -7.19 14.31 27.57
C ALA A 50 -6.27 15.45 28.03
N GLU A 51 -5.42 15.94 27.13
CA GLU A 51 -4.52 17.07 27.34
C GLU A 51 -5.06 18.28 26.57
N VAL A 52 -6.27 18.73 26.91
CA VAL A 52 -7.04 19.73 26.14
C VAL A 52 -6.24 21.02 25.93
N ASP A 53 -5.60 21.56 26.98
CA ASP A 53 -4.86 22.81 26.89
C ASP A 53 -3.63 22.70 25.97
N ARG A 54 -2.92 21.57 25.98
CA ARG A 54 -1.80 21.32 25.07
C ARG A 54 -2.28 21.27 23.62
N VAL A 55 -3.29 20.44 23.36
CA VAL A 55 -3.84 20.24 22.01
C VAL A 55 -4.46 21.53 21.47
N LEU A 56 -5.06 22.33 22.32
CA LEU A 56 -5.58 23.66 21.97
C LEU A 56 -4.47 24.54 21.40
N LEU A 57 -3.32 24.64 22.06
CA LEU A 57 -2.19 25.43 21.58
C LEU A 57 -1.65 24.88 20.24
N GLU A 58 -1.53 23.56 20.09
CA GLU A 58 -1.09 22.95 18.83
C GLU A 58 -2.04 23.29 17.67
N VAL A 59 -3.36 23.25 17.91
CA VAL A 59 -4.40 23.56 16.91
C VAL A 59 -4.43 25.05 16.58
N MET A 60 -4.26 25.93 17.57
CA MET A 60 -4.13 27.37 17.36
C MET A 60 -2.92 27.70 16.47
N GLU A 61 -1.77 27.07 16.73
CA GLU A 61 -0.55 27.25 15.95
C GLU A 61 -0.73 26.76 14.50
N LEU A 62 -1.31 25.57 14.32
CA LEU A 62 -1.54 24.99 13.00
C LEU A 62 -2.53 25.80 12.16
N CYS A 63 -3.72 26.05 12.71
CA CYS A 63 -4.82 26.69 11.99
C CYS A 63 -4.70 28.22 11.97
N LYS A 64 -3.81 28.80 12.80
CA LYS A 64 -3.65 30.25 12.97
C LYS A 64 -4.95 30.96 13.37
N VAL A 65 -5.70 30.34 14.27
CA VAL A 65 -7.00 30.84 14.79
C VAL A 65 -6.92 31.15 16.28
N SER A 66 -7.89 31.92 16.77
CA SER A 66 -8.05 32.19 18.19
C SER A 66 -8.65 30.99 18.94
N GLU A 67 -8.49 30.95 20.27
CA GLU A 67 -9.07 29.89 21.12
C GLU A 67 -10.60 29.80 20.94
N ASP A 68 -11.28 30.93 20.82
CA ASP A 68 -12.74 31.02 20.73
C ASP A 68 -13.30 30.37 19.45
N GLU A 69 -12.46 30.23 18.42
CA GLU A 69 -12.84 29.57 17.17
C GLU A 69 -12.76 28.04 17.26
N ILE A 70 -12.12 27.48 18.29
CA ILE A 70 -11.89 26.04 18.43
C ILE A 70 -13.00 25.40 19.27
N LEU A 71 -13.70 24.43 18.68
CA LEU A 71 -14.80 23.75 19.37
C LEU A 71 -14.25 22.59 20.23
N ARG A 72 -14.70 22.53 21.49
CA ARG A 72 -14.32 21.48 22.45
C ARG A 72 -15.51 20.56 22.68
N VAL A 73 -15.41 19.31 22.23
CA VAL A 73 -16.54 18.38 22.19
C VAL A 73 -16.20 16.98 22.70
N SER A 74 -17.22 16.23 23.07
CA SER A 74 -17.12 14.79 23.30
C SER A 74 -18.19 14.06 22.51
N ALA A 75 -17.79 13.46 21.39
CA ALA A 75 -18.68 12.64 20.57
C ALA A 75 -19.21 11.39 21.31
N LYS A 76 -18.52 10.94 22.36
CA LYS A 76 -18.95 9.79 23.16
C LYS A 76 -20.09 10.14 24.12
N SER A 77 -20.01 11.29 24.78
CA SER A 77 -21.01 11.75 25.75
C SER A 77 -22.09 12.64 25.13
N GLY A 78 -21.89 13.11 23.90
CA GLY A 78 -22.75 14.07 23.22
C GLY A 78 -22.51 15.52 23.64
N LEU A 79 -21.48 15.79 24.45
CA LEU A 79 -21.19 17.13 24.95
C LEU A 79 -20.78 18.08 23.81
N ASN A 80 -21.46 19.23 23.75
CA ASN A 80 -21.22 20.34 22.81
C ASN A 80 -21.36 19.99 21.31
N ILE A 81 -22.01 18.88 20.96
CA ILE A 81 -22.19 18.51 19.54
C ILE A 81 -23.08 19.49 18.78
N GLU A 82 -24.09 20.07 19.45
CA GLU A 82 -24.96 21.09 18.85
C GLU A 82 -24.18 22.30 18.35
N THR A 83 -23.17 22.75 19.11
CA THR A 83 -22.29 23.87 18.70
C THR A 83 -21.49 23.59 17.43
N VAL A 84 -21.21 22.31 17.13
CA VAL A 84 -20.57 21.93 15.86
C VAL A 84 -21.52 22.12 14.69
N LEU A 85 -22.79 21.75 14.86
CA LEU A 85 -23.81 21.94 13.82
C LEU A 85 -24.06 23.43 13.58
N GLU A 86 -24.15 24.23 14.64
CA GLU A 86 -24.26 25.69 14.56
C GLU A 86 -23.06 26.30 13.83
N ALA A 87 -21.84 25.93 14.22
CA ALA A 87 -20.63 26.42 13.57
C ALA A 87 -20.54 26.01 12.09
N VAL A 88 -21.02 24.82 11.72
CA VAL A 88 -21.11 24.42 10.30
C VAL A 88 -22.04 25.35 9.53
N ILE A 89 -23.22 25.67 10.08
CA ILE A 89 -24.20 26.56 9.45
C ILE A 89 -23.66 28.00 9.34
N GLU A 90 -22.98 28.49 10.38
CA GLU A 90 -22.53 29.88 10.45
C GLU A 90 -21.23 30.15 9.69
N ARG A 91 -20.32 29.16 9.63
CA ARG A 91 -18.94 29.39 9.18
C ARG A 91 -18.63 28.81 7.82
N ILE A 92 -19.36 27.79 7.35
CA ILE A 92 -19.16 27.19 6.03
C ILE A 92 -20.09 27.90 5.04
N ASP A 93 -19.50 28.42 3.97
CA ASP A 93 -20.26 29.09 2.93
C ASP A 93 -21.21 28.12 2.21
N PRO A 94 -22.44 28.53 1.88
CA PRO A 94 -23.33 27.70 1.07
C PRO A 94 -22.78 27.54 -0.35
N PRO A 95 -23.09 26.44 -1.04
CA PRO A 95 -22.71 26.26 -2.44
C PRO A 95 -23.33 27.33 -3.34
N GLU A 96 -22.63 27.68 -4.42
CA GLU A 96 -23.15 28.63 -5.41
C GLU A 96 -24.40 28.10 -6.12
N ASP A 97 -25.44 28.92 -6.18
CA ASP A 97 -26.64 28.63 -6.98
C ASP A 97 -26.34 28.84 -8.46
N THR A 98 -26.18 27.73 -9.18
CA THR A 98 -25.79 27.70 -10.60
C THR A 98 -26.74 26.83 -11.42
N ILE A 99 -27.99 26.75 -10.96
CA ILE A 99 -29.04 25.87 -11.45
C ILE A 99 -29.30 25.99 -12.97
N ASP A 100 -29.10 27.17 -13.56
CA ASP A 100 -29.37 27.43 -14.99
C ASP A 100 -28.22 27.05 -15.94
N LYS A 101 -27.04 26.71 -15.40
CA LYS A 101 -25.90 26.28 -16.21
C LYS A 101 -26.07 24.82 -16.68
N PRO A 102 -25.33 24.39 -17.72
CA PRO A 102 -25.29 22.97 -18.11
C PRO A 102 -24.86 22.08 -16.94
N LEU A 103 -25.44 20.88 -16.85
CA LEU A 103 -25.15 19.93 -15.77
C LEU A 103 -23.65 19.61 -15.73
N ARG A 104 -23.03 19.88 -14.58
CA ARG A 104 -21.72 19.37 -14.21
C ARG A 104 -21.81 18.72 -12.84
N ALA A 105 -21.73 17.40 -12.79
CA ALA A 105 -21.66 16.68 -11.54
C ALA A 105 -20.33 15.94 -11.40
N LEU A 106 -19.66 16.12 -10.27
CA LEU A 106 -18.41 15.44 -9.93
C LEU A 106 -18.71 14.05 -9.39
N LEU A 107 -18.11 13.01 -9.98
CA LEU A 107 -18.13 11.67 -9.42
C LEU A 107 -17.18 11.58 -8.21
N ILE A 108 -17.76 11.56 -7.00
CA ILE A 108 -17.01 11.53 -5.73
C ILE A 108 -16.49 10.13 -5.43
N SER A 109 -17.36 9.13 -5.57
CA SER A 109 -17.07 7.72 -5.34
C SER A 109 -18.06 6.86 -6.11
N SER A 110 -17.73 5.58 -6.27
CA SER A 110 -18.63 4.60 -6.87
C SER A 110 -18.53 3.29 -6.08
N TYR A 111 -19.61 2.53 -6.09
CA TYR A 111 -19.61 1.18 -5.54
C TYR A 111 -20.55 0.29 -6.34
N PHE A 112 -20.34 -1.03 -6.24
CA PHE A 112 -21.15 -2.01 -6.92
C PHE A 112 -22.20 -2.60 -5.99
N ASP A 113 -23.47 -2.54 -6.41
CA ASP A 113 -24.57 -3.28 -5.79
C ASP A 113 -24.96 -4.47 -6.67
N GLN A 114 -25.23 -5.63 -6.06
CA GLN A 114 -25.54 -6.86 -6.80
C GLN A 114 -26.87 -6.79 -7.57
N HIS A 115 -27.82 -5.97 -7.12
CA HIS A 115 -29.13 -5.85 -7.73
C HIS A 115 -29.25 -4.61 -8.62
N GLN A 116 -28.66 -3.49 -8.19
CA GLN A 116 -28.76 -2.20 -8.88
C GLN A 116 -27.60 -1.93 -9.86
N GLY A 117 -26.52 -2.70 -9.79
CA GLY A 117 -25.30 -2.51 -10.59
C GLY A 117 -24.42 -1.40 -10.01
N ALA A 118 -23.65 -0.72 -10.88
CA ALA A 118 -22.76 0.35 -10.44
C ALA A 118 -23.54 1.61 -10.03
N ILE A 119 -23.35 2.03 -8.78
CA ILE A 119 -23.93 3.23 -8.18
C ILE A 119 -22.84 4.30 -8.08
N ALA A 120 -23.13 5.48 -8.62
CA ALA A 120 -22.26 6.65 -8.60
C ALA A 120 -22.72 7.64 -7.53
N LEU A 121 -21.85 7.98 -6.57
CA LEU A 121 -22.07 9.10 -5.66
C LEU A 121 -21.55 10.38 -6.31
N VAL A 122 -22.43 11.36 -6.50
CA VAL A 122 -22.14 12.57 -7.27
C VAL A 122 -22.41 13.83 -6.45
N ARG A 123 -21.57 14.85 -6.67
CA ARG A 123 -21.79 16.23 -6.23
C ARG A 123 -22.22 17.04 -7.44
N ILE A 124 -23.42 17.64 -7.41
CA ILE A 124 -23.82 18.57 -8.47
C ILE A 124 -23.12 19.90 -8.23
N VAL A 125 -22.20 20.26 -9.13
CA VAL A 125 -21.51 21.56 -9.09
C VAL A 125 -22.33 22.60 -9.82
N ASP A 126 -22.84 22.27 -11.01
CA ASP A 126 -23.70 23.15 -11.79
C ASP A 126 -24.90 22.44 -12.41
N GLY A 127 -25.97 23.19 -12.63
CA GLY A 127 -27.15 22.72 -13.35
C GLY A 127 -28.08 21.84 -12.52
N ARG A 128 -28.87 21.01 -13.23
CA ARG A 128 -29.81 20.05 -12.64
C ARG A 128 -29.61 18.68 -13.26
N LEU A 129 -29.66 17.65 -12.43
CA LEU A 129 -29.62 16.25 -12.83
C LEU A 129 -31.03 15.68 -12.78
N ARG A 130 -31.55 15.32 -13.94
CA ARG A 130 -32.85 14.66 -14.12
C ARG A 130 -32.66 13.25 -14.69
N PRO A 131 -33.69 12.39 -14.61
CA PRO A 131 -33.66 11.07 -15.24
C PRO A 131 -33.74 11.20 -16.77
N GLU A 132 -32.63 11.59 -17.38
CA GLU A 132 -32.43 11.72 -18.83
C GLU A 132 -31.14 11.01 -19.26
N LYS A 133 -30.79 11.06 -20.55
CA LYS A 133 -29.56 10.41 -21.03
C LYS A 133 -28.34 11.17 -20.53
N LEU A 134 -27.55 10.53 -19.67
CA LEU A 134 -26.35 11.11 -19.07
C LEU A 134 -25.09 10.55 -19.74
N GLN A 135 -24.00 11.31 -19.64
CA GLN A 135 -22.70 10.94 -20.17
C GLN A 135 -21.59 11.38 -19.23
N PHE A 136 -20.62 10.49 -19.03
CA PHE A 136 -19.33 10.81 -18.43
C PHE A 136 -18.38 11.34 -19.50
N ILE A 137 -17.79 12.52 -19.28
CA ILE A 137 -16.99 13.21 -20.31
C ILE A 137 -15.68 12.48 -20.56
N GLN A 138 -14.95 12.07 -19.52
CA GLN A 138 -13.62 11.47 -19.69
C GLN A 138 -13.68 10.00 -20.10
N SER A 139 -14.62 9.22 -19.55
CA SER A 139 -14.81 7.83 -19.96
C SER A 139 -15.56 7.69 -21.30
N GLY A 140 -16.28 8.73 -21.73
CA GLY A 140 -17.14 8.69 -22.92
C GLY A 140 -18.39 7.82 -22.75
N THR A 141 -18.62 7.26 -21.57
CA THR A 141 -19.70 6.30 -21.31
C THR A 141 -21.02 7.04 -21.17
N SER A 142 -22.02 6.65 -21.98
CA SER A 142 -23.38 7.18 -21.91
C SER A 142 -24.34 6.14 -21.36
N PHE A 143 -25.30 6.55 -20.53
CA PHE A 143 -26.27 5.65 -19.91
C PHE A 143 -27.58 6.39 -19.59
N PHE A 144 -28.62 5.61 -19.28
CA PHE A 144 -29.85 6.13 -18.69
C PHE A 144 -29.86 5.75 -17.21
N PRO A 145 -30.02 6.71 -16.28
CA PRO A 145 -30.07 6.39 -14.87
C PRO A 145 -31.36 5.63 -14.55
N ALA A 146 -31.26 4.50 -13.87
CA ALA A 146 -32.44 3.77 -13.39
C ALA A 146 -33.09 4.51 -12.20
N GLU A 147 -32.25 5.15 -11.38
CA GLU A 147 -32.66 5.86 -10.19
C GLU A 147 -31.68 6.98 -9.86
N ILE A 148 -32.21 8.06 -9.30
CA ILE A 148 -31.48 9.18 -8.72
C ILE A 148 -32.05 9.38 -7.31
N GLY A 149 -31.18 9.64 -6.34
CA GLY A 149 -31.59 9.75 -4.94
C GLY A 149 -30.57 10.45 -4.05
N ILE A 150 -30.89 10.55 -2.77
CA ILE A 150 -30.03 11.06 -1.70
C ILE A 150 -29.94 10.03 -0.55
N TYR A 151 -29.02 10.27 0.38
CA TYR A 151 -28.88 9.45 1.59
C TYR A 151 -29.36 10.22 2.83
N THR A 152 -30.37 9.68 3.54
CA THR A 152 -31.00 10.34 4.70
C THR A 152 -31.26 9.42 5.92
N PRO A 153 -30.34 8.56 6.42
CA PRO A 153 -29.08 8.05 5.88
C PRO A 153 -29.29 6.83 4.96
N LYS A 154 -30.52 6.32 4.86
CA LYS A 154 -30.90 5.28 3.89
C LYS A 154 -31.12 5.90 2.51
N GLN A 155 -31.12 5.07 1.48
CA GLN A 155 -31.44 5.51 0.12
C GLN A 155 -32.86 6.04 0.05
N GLU A 156 -33.00 7.28 -0.42
CA GLU A 156 -34.28 7.93 -0.70
C GLU A 156 -34.28 8.43 -2.15
N LYS A 157 -35.21 7.92 -2.94
CA LYS A 157 -35.37 8.29 -4.34
C LYS A 157 -36.00 9.68 -4.46
N ILE A 158 -35.41 10.52 -5.31
CA ILE A 158 -35.93 11.87 -5.60
C ILE A 158 -36.06 12.09 -7.11
N SER A 159 -36.78 13.15 -7.49
CA SER A 159 -37.06 13.45 -8.90
C SER A 159 -35.94 14.18 -9.63
N GLU A 160 -35.20 15.04 -8.95
CA GLU A 160 -34.06 15.78 -9.49
C GLU A 160 -33.04 16.11 -8.40
N LEU A 161 -31.78 16.23 -8.79
CA LEU A 161 -30.73 16.86 -7.97
C LEU A 161 -30.36 18.21 -8.59
N THR A 162 -30.10 19.21 -7.76
CA THR A 162 -29.79 20.59 -8.14
C THR A 162 -28.39 21.00 -7.69
N SER A 163 -27.87 22.13 -8.20
CA SER A 163 -26.52 22.61 -7.87
C SER A 163 -26.36 22.74 -6.36
N GLY A 164 -25.28 22.19 -5.82
CA GLY A 164 -25.05 22.20 -4.39
C GLY A 164 -25.67 21.01 -3.64
N GLU A 165 -26.23 20.01 -4.32
CA GLU A 165 -26.67 18.76 -3.70
C GLU A 165 -25.65 17.62 -3.89
N VAL A 166 -25.64 16.67 -2.95
CA VAL A 166 -24.88 15.41 -3.02
C VAL A 166 -25.88 14.26 -3.04
N GLY A 167 -25.78 13.39 -4.02
CA GLY A 167 -26.71 12.28 -4.19
C GLY A 167 -26.09 11.09 -4.89
N TYR A 168 -26.89 10.07 -5.16
CA TYR A 168 -26.49 8.90 -5.91
C TYR A 168 -27.23 8.79 -7.24
N VAL A 169 -26.57 8.14 -8.20
CA VAL A 169 -27.12 7.81 -9.52
C VAL A 169 -26.87 6.33 -9.79
N VAL A 170 -27.95 5.58 -10.01
CA VAL A 170 -27.89 4.17 -10.38
C VAL A 170 -27.70 4.06 -11.90
N THR A 171 -26.50 3.67 -12.31
CA THR A 171 -26.09 3.72 -13.72
C THR A 171 -26.52 2.50 -14.54
N THR A 172 -26.88 1.39 -13.88
CA THR A 172 -27.10 0.05 -14.47
C THR A 172 -25.89 -0.58 -15.17
N LEU A 173 -24.73 0.09 -15.14
CA LEU A 173 -23.49 -0.43 -15.69
C LEU A 173 -23.02 -1.64 -14.86
N LYS A 174 -22.49 -2.66 -15.55
CA LYS A 174 -22.01 -3.89 -14.92
C LYS A 174 -20.62 -3.77 -14.30
N ASP A 175 -19.84 -2.78 -14.73
CA ASP A 175 -18.44 -2.61 -14.33
C ASP A 175 -18.20 -1.21 -13.78
N VAL A 176 -17.78 -1.14 -12.51
CA VAL A 176 -17.42 0.12 -11.83
C VAL A 176 -16.17 0.76 -12.45
N ARG A 177 -15.33 0.01 -13.16
CA ARG A 177 -14.16 0.57 -13.87
C ARG A 177 -14.53 1.53 -15.00
N SER A 178 -15.76 1.43 -15.52
CA SER A 178 -16.31 2.42 -16.46
C SER A 178 -16.60 3.77 -15.78
N LEU A 179 -16.72 3.77 -14.45
CA LEU A 179 -16.94 4.94 -13.59
C LEU A 179 -15.61 5.42 -13.01
N LYS A 180 -14.98 6.31 -13.75
CA LYS A 180 -13.71 6.92 -13.39
C LYS A 180 -13.91 7.97 -12.28
N ILE A 181 -13.52 7.67 -11.04
CA ILE A 181 -13.69 8.60 -9.92
C ILE A 181 -12.97 9.93 -10.21
N GLY A 182 -13.69 11.05 -10.08
CA GLY A 182 -13.24 12.39 -10.49
C GLY A 182 -13.66 12.78 -11.91
N ASP A 183 -14.36 11.91 -12.65
CA ASP A 183 -14.97 12.25 -13.93
C ASP A 183 -16.16 13.20 -13.73
N THR A 184 -16.51 13.91 -14.81
CA THR A 184 -17.61 14.87 -14.87
C THR A 184 -18.79 14.22 -15.58
N LEU A 185 -19.92 14.12 -14.89
CA LEU A 185 -21.20 13.68 -15.41
C LEU A 185 -21.97 14.90 -15.96
N THR A 186 -22.44 14.79 -17.19
CA THR A 186 -23.23 15.80 -17.90
C THR A 186 -24.42 15.16 -18.63
N VAL A 187 -25.35 15.99 -19.11
CA VAL A 187 -26.40 15.54 -20.02
C VAL A 187 -25.82 15.28 -21.42
N ALA A 188 -26.14 14.14 -22.03
CA ALA A 188 -25.57 13.73 -23.32
C ALA A 188 -26.04 14.59 -24.51
N SER A 189 -27.25 15.17 -24.43
CA SER A 189 -27.79 16.06 -25.47
C SER A 189 -27.20 17.47 -25.44
N ARG A 190 -26.69 17.90 -24.28
CA ARG A 190 -26.06 19.20 -24.05
C ARG A 190 -24.85 19.02 -23.12
N PRO A 191 -23.74 18.45 -23.63
CA PRO A 191 -22.56 18.22 -22.82
C PRO A 191 -21.96 19.54 -22.34
N ALA A 192 -21.51 19.58 -21.08
CA ALA A 192 -20.71 20.69 -20.57
C ALA A 192 -19.41 20.84 -21.38
N THR A 193 -19.02 22.07 -21.67
CA THR A 193 -17.81 22.39 -22.45
C THR A 193 -16.52 22.28 -21.64
N GLU A 194 -16.61 22.38 -20.32
CA GLU A 194 -15.48 22.32 -19.40
C GLU A 194 -15.66 21.19 -18.39
N THR A 195 -14.64 20.36 -18.23
CA THR A 195 -14.59 19.32 -17.22
C THR A 195 -14.20 19.89 -15.87
N LEU A 196 -14.70 19.27 -14.80
CA LEU A 196 -14.26 19.60 -13.45
C LEU A 196 -12.83 19.08 -13.23
N PRO A 197 -11.97 19.84 -12.53
CA PRO A 197 -10.67 19.36 -12.11
C PRO A 197 -10.84 18.22 -11.09
N GLY A 198 -9.91 17.26 -11.07
CA GLY A 198 -9.86 16.26 -9.99
C GLY A 198 -9.67 14.81 -10.42
N TYR A 199 -9.70 14.50 -11.72
CA TYR A 199 -9.38 13.16 -12.16
C TYR A 199 -7.87 12.88 -12.11
N LYS A 200 -7.47 12.03 -11.16
CA LYS A 200 -6.22 11.26 -11.23
C LYS A 200 -6.55 9.81 -10.96
N GLU A 201 -6.23 8.97 -11.93
CA GLU A 201 -6.37 7.53 -11.81
C GLU A 201 -5.48 7.03 -10.66
N PRO A 202 -6.04 6.28 -9.70
CA PRO A 202 -5.24 5.73 -8.62
C PRO A 202 -4.22 4.75 -9.20
N GLN A 203 -2.94 5.15 -9.23
CA GLN A 203 -1.86 4.29 -9.66
C GLN A 203 -1.44 3.40 -8.50
N PRO A 204 -1.42 2.06 -8.65
CA PRO A 204 -0.89 1.19 -7.62
C PRO A 204 0.59 1.45 -7.39
N LEU A 205 0.95 1.60 -6.13
CA LEU A 205 2.32 1.91 -5.71
C LEU A 205 3.02 0.67 -5.12
N VAL A 206 2.24 -0.33 -4.72
CA VAL A 206 2.70 -1.54 -4.05
C VAL A 206 2.19 -2.75 -4.82
N PHE A 207 3.09 -3.65 -5.20
CA PHE A 207 2.77 -4.87 -5.91
C PHE A 207 3.19 -6.09 -5.11
N PHE A 208 2.42 -7.15 -5.16
CA PHE A 208 2.76 -8.46 -4.58
C PHE A 208 2.08 -9.56 -5.38
N GLU A 209 2.47 -10.80 -5.14
CA GLU A 209 1.92 -11.97 -5.82
C GLU A 209 1.20 -12.85 -4.81
N LEU A 210 0.02 -13.32 -5.20
CA LEU A 210 -0.84 -14.21 -4.45
C LEU A 210 -0.84 -15.59 -5.09
N TYR A 211 -0.57 -16.60 -4.29
CA TYR A 211 -0.67 -18.00 -4.71
C TYR A 211 -1.58 -18.75 -3.75
N PRO A 212 -2.57 -19.51 -4.24
CA PRO A 212 -3.33 -20.38 -3.35
C PRO A 212 -2.42 -21.50 -2.82
N ILE A 213 -2.67 -21.96 -1.59
CA ILE A 213 -1.94 -23.12 -1.04
C ILE A 213 -2.26 -24.37 -1.85
N ASP A 214 -3.54 -24.58 -2.19
CA ASP A 214 -4.00 -25.60 -3.12
C ASP A 214 -4.12 -25.03 -4.55
N ALA A 215 -3.48 -25.67 -5.52
CA ALA A 215 -3.55 -25.26 -6.92
C ALA A 215 -4.98 -25.35 -7.49
N ALA A 216 -5.87 -26.17 -6.91
CA ALA A 216 -7.27 -26.26 -7.30
C ALA A 216 -8.04 -24.96 -7.06
N ASP A 217 -7.62 -24.17 -6.07
CA ASP A 217 -8.30 -22.94 -5.65
C ASP A 217 -7.91 -21.71 -6.49
N TYR A 218 -7.08 -21.88 -7.52
CA TYR A 218 -6.67 -20.78 -8.40
C TYR A 218 -7.87 -20.10 -9.10
N SER A 219 -8.89 -20.88 -9.49
CA SER A 219 -10.11 -20.34 -10.08
C SER A 219 -10.91 -19.51 -9.08
N ALA A 220 -10.99 -19.96 -7.82
CA ALA A 220 -11.64 -19.25 -6.73
C ALA A 220 -10.88 -17.97 -6.35
N LEU A 221 -9.53 -17.97 -6.41
CA LEU A 221 -8.72 -16.76 -6.24
C LEU A 221 -9.05 -15.71 -7.30
N LEU A 222 -9.13 -16.11 -8.57
CA LEU A 222 -9.49 -15.18 -9.65
C LEU A 222 -10.90 -14.61 -9.49
N ASP A 223 -11.88 -15.45 -9.18
CA ASP A 223 -13.27 -15.01 -8.94
C ASP A 223 -13.39 -14.09 -7.72
N GLY A 224 -12.69 -14.40 -6.63
CA GLY A 224 -12.62 -13.54 -5.44
C GLY A 224 -11.98 -12.18 -5.72
N LEU A 225 -10.87 -12.16 -6.48
CA LEU A 225 -10.21 -10.92 -6.89
C LEU A 225 -11.06 -10.10 -7.85
N GLU A 226 -11.75 -10.73 -8.80
CA GLU A 226 -12.67 -10.05 -9.72
C GLU A 226 -13.82 -9.39 -8.95
N LYS A 227 -14.44 -10.10 -8.02
CA LYS A 227 -15.49 -9.56 -7.14
C LYS A 227 -15.00 -8.40 -6.27
N LEU A 228 -13.78 -8.47 -5.76
CA LEU A 228 -13.18 -7.36 -5.00
C LEU A 228 -12.86 -6.17 -5.90
N ALA A 229 -12.28 -6.39 -7.08
CA ALA A 229 -11.93 -5.33 -8.01
C ALA A 229 -13.16 -4.67 -8.67
N LEU A 230 -14.33 -5.32 -8.64
CA LEU A 230 -15.61 -4.67 -8.97
C LEU A 230 -16.05 -3.65 -7.92
N ARG A 231 -15.64 -3.82 -6.67
CA ARG A 231 -15.97 -2.91 -5.56
C ARG A 231 -14.88 -1.85 -5.34
N ASP A 232 -13.63 -2.18 -5.64
CA ASP A 232 -12.47 -1.31 -5.46
C ASP A 232 -11.72 -1.09 -6.78
N ALA A 233 -11.90 0.10 -7.35
CA ALA A 233 -11.28 0.51 -8.60
C ALA A 233 -9.75 0.72 -8.52
N ALA A 234 -9.16 0.72 -7.32
CA ALA A 234 -7.72 0.89 -7.15
C ALA A 234 -6.95 -0.45 -7.20
N ILE A 235 -7.65 -1.59 -7.14
CA ILE A 235 -7.03 -2.90 -7.25
C ILE A 235 -6.75 -3.20 -8.73
N GLN A 236 -5.48 -3.40 -9.05
CA GLN A 236 -5.07 -3.95 -10.35
C GLN A 236 -4.58 -5.38 -10.15
N TYR A 237 -4.86 -6.26 -11.11
CA TYR A 237 -4.33 -7.61 -11.06
C TYR A 237 -4.01 -8.18 -12.44
N SER A 238 -3.06 -9.11 -12.47
CA SER A 238 -2.67 -9.84 -13.68
C SER A 238 -2.23 -11.26 -13.32
N ASN A 239 -2.52 -12.22 -14.18
CA ASN A 239 -2.10 -13.60 -13.95
C ASN A 239 -0.57 -13.73 -13.96
N THR A 240 -0.03 -14.58 -13.10
CA THR A 240 1.40 -14.89 -13.02
C THR A 240 1.60 -16.40 -12.82
N HIS A 241 2.78 -16.90 -13.14
CA HIS A 241 3.10 -18.30 -12.94
C HIS A 241 4.52 -18.44 -12.36
N SER A 242 4.64 -19.20 -11.29
CA SER A 242 5.89 -19.51 -10.61
C SER A 242 6.24 -20.98 -10.80
N SER A 243 7.52 -21.28 -11.08
CA SER A 243 8.00 -22.66 -11.15
C SER A 243 7.88 -23.41 -9.82
N ALA A 244 7.87 -22.71 -8.69
CA ALA A 244 7.82 -23.30 -7.36
C ALA A 244 6.41 -23.26 -6.73
N LEU A 245 5.63 -22.22 -7.04
CA LEU A 245 4.31 -21.98 -6.40
C LEU A 245 3.13 -22.21 -7.35
N GLY A 246 3.39 -22.50 -8.63
CA GLY A 246 2.35 -22.73 -9.63
C GLY A 246 1.68 -21.44 -10.09
N SER A 247 0.41 -21.55 -10.47
CA SER A 247 -0.41 -20.43 -10.94
C SER A 247 -0.78 -19.50 -9.79
N GLY A 248 -0.60 -18.20 -10.01
CA GLY A 248 -0.96 -17.17 -9.04
C GLY A 248 -1.39 -15.89 -9.73
N THR A 249 -1.66 -14.87 -8.92
CA THR A 249 -2.11 -13.57 -9.41
C THR A 249 -1.25 -12.48 -8.80
N ARG A 250 -0.70 -11.62 -9.65
CA ARG A 250 -0.07 -10.38 -9.21
C ARG A 250 -1.15 -9.38 -8.90
N VAL A 251 -1.03 -8.70 -7.76
CA VAL A 251 -1.96 -7.68 -7.30
C VAL A 251 -1.19 -6.38 -7.06
N GLY A 252 -1.75 -5.27 -7.52
CA GLY A 252 -1.30 -3.92 -7.27
C GLY A 252 -2.30 -3.19 -6.36
N CYS A 253 -1.79 -2.56 -5.30
CA CYS A 253 -2.55 -1.78 -4.34
C CYS A 253 -1.96 -0.38 -4.14
N LEU A 254 -2.74 0.50 -3.52
CA LEU A 254 -2.34 1.89 -3.20
C LEU A 254 -1.23 1.99 -2.15
N GLY A 255 -1.12 0.99 -1.28
CA GLY A 255 -0.22 1.00 -0.13
C GLY A 255 -0.29 -0.32 0.63
N LEU A 256 0.53 -0.44 1.68
CA LEU A 256 0.66 -1.68 2.47
C LEU A 256 -0.63 -2.04 3.20
N LEU A 257 -1.28 -1.08 3.87
CA LEU A 257 -2.56 -1.33 4.56
C LEU A 257 -3.65 -1.77 3.58
N HIS A 258 -3.69 -1.19 2.38
CA HIS A 258 -4.63 -1.62 1.34
C HIS A 258 -4.34 -3.08 0.92
N ALA A 259 -3.07 -3.44 0.73
CA ALA A 259 -2.67 -4.82 0.45
C ALA A 259 -3.13 -5.80 1.56
N GLU A 260 -2.94 -5.45 2.83
CA GLU A 260 -3.38 -6.25 3.98
C GLU A 260 -4.90 -6.46 3.97
N ILE A 261 -5.67 -5.39 3.75
CA ILE A 261 -7.14 -5.47 3.67
C ILE A 261 -7.57 -6.39 2.52
N VAL A 262 -6.95 -6.26 1.33
CA VAL A 262 -7.29 -7.11 0.17
C VAL A 262 -7.03 -8.59 0.49
N VAL A 263 -5.88 -8.91 1.08
CA VAL A 263 -5.53 -10.27 1.47
C VAL A 263 -6.51 -10.83 2.51
N GLU A 264 -6.80 -10.09 3.57
CA GLU A 264 -7.72 -10.54 4.62
C GLU A 264 -9.15 -10.70 4.10
N ARG A 265 -9.62 -9.83 3.20
CA ARG A 265 -10.92 -9.99 2.56
C ARG A 265 -10.98 -11.23 1.68
N LEU A 266 -9.92 -11.56 0.93
CA LEU A 266 -9.89 -12.81 0.16
C LEU A 266 -9.94 -14.04 1.07
N LYS A 267 -9.23 -14.04 2.20
CA LYS A 267 -9.30 -15.13 3.17
C LYS A 267 -10.70 -15.29 3.77
N LEU A 268 -11.31 -14.19 4.20
CA LEU A 268 -12.59 -14.21 4.90
C LEU A 268 -13.80 -14.38 3.96
N GLU A 269 -13.84 -13.64 2.86
CA GLU A 269 -14.99 -13.64 1.93
C GLU A 269 -14.94 -14.80 0.93
N ALA A 270 -13.75 -15.18 0.45
CA ALA A 270 -13.60 -16.27 -0.51
C ALA A 270 -13.19 -17.61 0.15
N GLY A 271 -12.86 -17.61 1.45
CA GLY A 271 -12.47 -18.82 2.17
C GLY A 271 -11.14 -19.40 1.72
N LEU A 272 -10.23 -18.55 1.20
CA LEU A 272 -8.99 -18.97 0.57
C LEU A 272 -7.79 -18.81 1.51
N ASP A 273 -7.00 -19.87 1.66
CA ASP A 273 -5.68 -19.74 2.25
C ASP A 273 -4.66 -19.38 1.16
N LEU A 274 -4.07 -18.20 1.32
CA LEU A 274 -3.19 -17.59 0.32
C LEU A 274 -1.77 -17.39 0.84
N LEU A 275 -0.80 -17.69 -0.02
CA LEU A 275 0.59 -17.29 0.09
C LEU A 275 0.75 -15.90 -0.53
N VAL A 276 1.37 -14.98 0.22
CA VAL A 276 1.58 -13.59 -0.20
C VAL A 276 3.07 -13.33 -0.31
N THR A 277 3.57 -12.99 -1.50
CA THR A 277 4.99 -12.64 -1.66
C THR A 277 5.30 -11.28 -1.03
N ARG A 278 6.59 -10.97 -0.89
CA ARG A 278 7.01 -9.68 -0.34
C ARG A 278 6.55 -8.54 -1.26
N PRO A 279 5.94 -7.47 -0.71
CA PRO A 279 5.58 -6.33 -1.50
C PRO A 279 6.80 -5.66 -2.16
N THR A 280 6.62 -5.20 -3.39
CA THR A 280 7.61 -4.49 -4.21
C THR A 280 7.04 -3.18 -4.70
N VAL A 281 7.93 -2.28 -5.11
CA VAL A 281 7.57 -1.02 -5.80
C VAL A 281 7.91 -1.13 -7.28
N PRO A 282 7.16 -0.42 -8.16
CA PRO A 282 7.50 -0.38 -9.58
C PRO A 282 8.82 0.39 -9.78
N HIS A 283 9.75 -0.19 -10.54
CA HIS A 283 10.98 0.48 -10.99
C HIS A 283 10.85 0.80 -12.47
N THR A 284 11.26 1.99 -12.89
CA THR A 284 11.31 2.33 -14.32
C THR A 284 12.73 2.16 -14.81
N ILE A 285 12.92 1.22 -15.73
CA ILE A 285 14.22 0.88 -16.32
C ILE A 285 14.29 1.47 -17.71
N THR A 286 15.31 2.29 -17.96
CA THR A 286 15.64 2.76 -19.30
C THR A 286 16.65 1.78 -19.90
N LEU A 287 16.31 1.19 -21.04
CA LEU A 287 17.17 0.25 -21.75
C LEU A 287 18.21 0.99 -22.61
N THR A 288 19.25 0.30 -23.04
CA THR A 288 20.32 0.85 -23.89
C THR A 288 19.83 1.28 -25.27
N ASP A 289 18.67 0.80 -25.72
CA ASP A 289 17.99 1.24 -26.95
C ASP A 289 17.13 2.51 -26.75
N GLY A 290 17.06 3.04 -25.53
CA GLY A 290 16.27 4.21 -25.16
C GLY A 290 14.80 3.93 -24.84
N SER A 291 14.35 2.67 -24.91
CA SER A 291 13.00 2.30 -24.50
C SER A 291 12.88 2.21 -22.97
N GLU A 292 11.70 2.52 -22.43
CA GLU A 292 11.41 2.43 -21.00
C GLU A 292 10.55 1.21 -20.69
N LYS A 293 10.91 0.50 -19.61
CA LYS A 293 10.17 -0.65 -19.10
C LYS A 293 9.89 -0.48 -17.62
N VAL A 294 8.61 -0.56 -17.24
CA VAL A 294 8.21 -0.61 -15.83
C VAL A 294 8.28 -2.05 -15.33
N VAL A 295 9.21 -2.29 -14.40
CA VAL A 295 9.45 -3.57 -13.76
C VAL A 295 8.75 -3.59 -12.40
N ARG A 296 7.82 -4.52 -12.23
CA ARG A 296 7.02 -4.64 -10.98
C ARG A 296 7.57 -5.72 -10.06
N THR A 297 8.25 -6.72 -10.61
CA THR A 297 8.79 -7.85 -9.85
C THR A 297 10.21 -8.19 -10.28
N ALA A 298 10.92 -8.94 -9.43
CA ALA A 298 12.27 -9.41 -9.70
C ALA A 298 12.38 -10.24 -10.99
N GLN A 299 11.33 -10.98 -11.36
CA GLN A 299 11.31 -11.83 -12.56
C GLN A 299 11.23 -11.03 -13.87
N GLU A 300 10.74 -9.79 -13.83
CA GLU A 300 10.66 -8.91 -15.00
C GLU A 300 11.94 -8.12 -15.25
N PHE A 301 12.89 -8.17 -14.29
CA PHE A 301 14.13 -7.44 -14.35
C PHE A 301 14.95 -7.91 -15.55
N PRO A 302 15.29 -7.01 -16.50
CA PRO A 302 15.96 -7.38 -17.74
C PRO A 302 17.43 -7.74 -17.49
N ASP A 303 18.08 -8.27 -18.52
CA ASP A 303 19.51 -8.58 -18.46
C ASP A 303 20.31 -7.29 -18.15
N PRO A 304 21.23 -7.30 -17.15
CA PRO A 304 22.00 -6.12 -16.79
C PRO A 304 22.75 -5.45 -17.95
N SER A 305 23.12 -6.19 -18.99
CA SER A 305 23.79 -5.65 -20.18
C SER A 305 22.89 -4.75 -21.04
N SER A 306 21.58 -4.89 -20.90
CA SER A 306 20.58 -4.10 -21.63
C SER A 306 20.13 -2.84 -20.87
N ILE A 307 20.59 -2.65 -19.63
CA ILE A 307 20.14 -1.57 -18.75
C ILE A 307 21.06 -0.35 -18.90
N ALA A 308 20.48 0.81 -19.21
CA ALA A 308 21.18 2.09 -19.19
C ALA A 308 21.08 2.76 -17.80
N SER A 309 19.86 2.84 -17.26
CA SER A 309 19.60 3.39 -15.93
C SER A 309 18.37 2.75 -15.29
N VAL A 310 18.31 2.77 -13.96
CA VAL A 310 17.15 2.34 -13.19
C VAL A 310 16.72 3.48 -12.30
N THR A 311 15.42 3.76 -12.30
CA THR A 311 14.82 4.76 -11.41
C THR A 311 13.84 4.09 -10.47
N GLU A 312 13.83 4.53 -9.21
CA GLU A 312 12.89 4.09 -8.19
C GLU A 312 12.00 5.26 -7.73
N PRO A 313 10.76 4.98 -7.28
CA PRO A 313 9.85 5.99 -6.79
C PRO A 313 10.31 6.53 -5.44
N MET A 314 10.33 7.86 -5.34
CA MET A 314 10.64 8.58 -4.10
C MET A 314 9.35 9.08 -3.47
N VAL A 315 9.38 9.30 -2.16
CA VAL A 315 8.29 9.97 -1.45
C VAL A 315 8.83 11.09 -0.56
N ALA A 316 7.99 12.11 -0.37
CA ALA A 316 8.10 13.08 0.69
C ALA A 316 7.35 12.52 1.90
N ALA A 317 8.09 12.13 2.93
CA ALA A 317 7.60 11.62 4.20
C ALA A 317 7.56 12.74 5.24
N THR A 318 6.41 12.90 5.89
CA THR A 318 6.20 13.78 7.05
C THR A 318 6.11 12.92 8.30
N LEU A 319 7.05 13.08 9.23
CA LEU A 319 7.05 12.38 10.52
C LEU A 319 6.80 13.37 11.65
N ILE A 320 5.84 13.09 12.54
CA ILE A 320 5.63 13.88 13.75
C ILE A 320 6.00 13.05 14.96
N THR A 321 6.97 13.51 15.73
CA THR A 321 7.47 12.79 16.91
C THR A 321 7.85 13.77 18.03
N PRO A 322 7.74 13.38 19.31
CA PRO A 322 8.32 14.15 20.40
C PRO A 322 9.82 14.37 20.22
N VAL A 323 10.33 15.54 20.63
CA VAL A 323 11.75 15.92 20.46
C VAL A 323 12.72 14.87 21.03
N LYS A 324 12.34 14.20 22.13
CA LYS A 324 13.15 13.14 22.77
C LYS A 324 13.46 11.93 21.86
N TYR A 325 12.65 11.67 20.83
CA TYR A 325 12.86 10.55 19.90
C TYR A 325 13.47 10.98 18.57
N MET A 326 13.61 12.28 18.32
CA MET A 326 14.06 12.84 17.04
C MET A 326 15.34 12.19 16.53
N SER A 327 16.39 12.09 17.37
CA SER A 327 17.68 11.51 16.96
C SER A 327 17.54 10.07 16.47
N LYS A 328 16.78 9.23 17.19
CA LYS A 328 16.58 7.82 16.82
C LYS A 328 15.80 7.70 15.50
N ILE A 329 14.83 8.58 15.27
CA ILE A 329 14.07 8.62 14.02
C ILE A 329 14.97 9.06 12.86
N LEU A 330 15.80 10.08 13.04
CA LEU A 330 16.74 10.52 12.00
C LEU A 330 17.78 9.46 11.65
N ASP A 331 18.29 8.72 12.64
CA ASP A 331 19.20 7.60 12.40
C ASP A 331 18.51 6.48 11.60
N LEU A 332 17.25 6.16 11.92
CA LEU A 332 16.44 5.20 11.16
C LEU A 332 16.19 5.68 9.72
N VAL A 333 15.87 6.96 9.52
CA VAL A 333 15.68 7.53 8.17
C VAL A 333 16.96 7.38 7.35
N ARG A 334 18.14 7.67 7.92
CA ARG A 334 19.43 7.50 7.24
C ARG A 334 19.74 6.05 6.91
N GLU A 335 19.50 5.13 7.85
CA GLU A 335 19.68 3.68 7.62
C GLU A 335 18.82 3.20 6.44
N ARG A 336 17.66 3.81 6.26
CA ARG A 336 16.67 3.51 5.21
C ARG A 336 16.83 4.40 3.97
N ARG A 337 18.06 4.89 3.72
CA ARG A 337 18.42 5.70 2.53
C ARG A 337 17.61 7.00 2.39
N GLY A 338 16.95 7.44 3.44
CA GLY A 338 16.22 8.69 3.48
C GLY A 338 17.15 9.88 3.72
N ARG A 339 16.79 11.00 3.12
CA ARG A 339 17.42 12.30 3.32
C ARG A 339 16.50 13.15 4.18
N TYR A 340 17.07 13.72 5.24
CA TYR A 340 16.41 14.77 6.01
C TYR A 340 16.45 16.07 5.21
N ASP A 341 15.31 16.70 5.01
CA ASP A 341 15.21 17.96 4.26
C ASP A 341 15.03 19.15 5.22
N SER A 342 14.04 19.11 6.11
CA SER A 342 13.76 20.20 7.07
C SER A 342 12.97 19.72 8.29
N SER A 343 12.84 20.59 9.30
CA SER A 343 12.01 20.35 10.47
C SER A 343 11.32 21.61 10.96
N ASP A 344 10.09 21.46 11.42
CA ASP A 344 9.32 22.51 12.07
C ASP A 344 8.97 22.09 13.50
N HIS A 345 8.88 23.06 14.42
CA HIS A 345 8.39 22.82 15.77
C HIS A 345 6.86 22.92 15.79
N LEU A 346 6.23 22.04 16.57
CA LEU A 346 4.80 22.08 16.86
C LEU A 346 4.64 21.80 18.35
N GLY A 347 4.57 22.87 19.16
CA GLY A 347 4.63 22.76 20.62
C GLY A 347 5.85 21.98 21.13
N ASP A 348 5.62 20.84 21.80
CA ASP A 348 6.65 19.94 22.35
C ASP A 348 7.07 18.83 21.38
N ARG A 349 6.53 18.83 20.16
CA ARG A 349 6.82 17.87 19.08
C ARG A 349 7.59 18.56 17.95
N VAL A 350 8.19 17.72 17.13
CA VAL A 350 8.88 18.13 15.90
C VAL A 350 8.22 17.44 14.71
N VAL A 351 7.97 18.21 13.67
CA VAL A 351 7.56 17.75 12.35
C VAL A 351 8.84 17.64 11.51
N LEU A 352 9.16 16.45 11.06
CA LEU A 352 10.33 16.17 10.22
C LEU A 352 9.87 15.93 8.79
N HIS A 353 10.45 16.66 7.85
CA HIS A 353 10.26 16.48 6.43
C HIS A 353 11.47 15.74 5.86
N CYS A 354 11.22 14.56 5.29
CA CYS A 354 12.25 13.68 4.77
C CYS A 354 11.87 13.20 3.37
N THR A 355 12.83 13.10 2.47
CA THR A 355 12.66 12.44 1.17
C THR A 355 13.28 11.05 1.24
N MET A 356 12.52 10.01 0.91
CA MET A 356 13.05 8.65 0.96
C MET A 356 12.46 7.73 -0.11
N PRO A 357 13.14 6.64 -0.48
CA PRO A 357 12.63 5.68 -1.46
C PRO A 357 11.40 4.95 -0.93
N LEU A 358 10.37 4.79 -1.75
CA LEU A 358 9.15 4.06 -1.38
C LEU A 358 9.46 2.59 -1.03
N SER A 359 10.47 2.00 -1.67
CA SER A 359 10.95 0.62 -1.41
C SER A 359 11.35 0.39 0.05
N GLU A 360 11.88 1.43 0.71
CA GLU A 360 12.32 1.37 2.11
C GLU A 360 11.19 1.63 3.10
N LEU A 361 10.09 2.27 2.67
CA LEU A 361 8.90 2.51 3.48
C LEU A 361 8.01 1.27 3.60
N ILE A 362 7.86 0.53 2.50
CA ILE A 362 7.01 -0.66 2.47
C ILE A 362 7.64 -1.87 3.17
N THR A 363 8.93 -1.77 3.50
CA THR A 363 9.68 -2.79 4.26
C THR A 363 9.72 -2.39 5.73
N ASP A 364 8.75 -2.89 6.51
CA ASP A 364 8.63 -2.84 7.98
C ASP A 364 8.82 -1.49 8.70
N LEU A 365 8.98 -0.39 7.97
CA LEU A 365 9.34 0.91 8.53
C LEU A 365 8.31 1.42 9.54
N HIS A 366 7.01 1.25 9.24
CA HIS A 366 5.94 1.71 10.12
C HIS A 366 5.98 1.02 11.49
N ASP A 367 6.29 -0.27 11.54
CA ASP A 367 6.41 -1.03 12.79
C ASP A 367 7.68 -0.65 13.56
N VAL A 368 8.79 -0.45 12.85
CA VAL A 368 10.05 0.00 13.46
C VAL A 368 9.92 1.41 14.02
N ILE A 369 9.28 2.33 13.31
CA ILE A 369 9.00 3.70 13.78
C ILE A 369 8.17 3.66 15.05
N LYS A 370 7.09 2.86 15.09
CA LYS A 370 6.26 2.70 16.28
C LYS A 370 7.06 2.14 17.46
N SER A 371 7.90 1.13 17.22
CA SER A 371 8.74 0.53 18.26
C SER A 371 9.75 1.54 18.84
N VAL A 372 10.50 2.23 17.96
CA VAL A 372 11.55 3.19 18.35
C VAL A 372 11.00 4.40 19.08
N SER A 373 9.79 4.83 18.72
CA SER A 373 9.10 5.97 19.30
C SER A 373 8.12 5.61 20.42
N SER A 374 8.02 4.35 20.83
CA SER A 374 7.00 3.88 21.78
C SER A 374 5.55 4.21 21.35
N GLY A 375 5.32 4.29 20.03
CA GLY A 375 4.03 4.60 19.41
C GLY A 375 3.74 6.10 19.25
N TYR A 376 4.65 7.00 19.66
CA TYR A 376 4.44 8.45 19.61
C TYR A 376 4.79 9.10 18.26
N CYS A 377 5.43 8.37 17.35
CA CYS A 377 5.72 8.86 16.00
C CYS A 377 4.61 8.46 15.02
N SER A 378 4.02 9.46 14.37
CA SER A 378 3.13 9.27 13.23
C SER A 378 3.86 9.56 11.93
N LEU A 379 3.56 8.82 10.87
CA LEU A 379 4.14 8.96 9.53
C LEU A 379 3.02 9.12 8.52
N GLU A 380 3.17 10.09 7.62
CA GLU A 380 2.40 10.24 6.39
C GLU A 380 3.37 10.45 5.23
N TYR A 381 3.01 10.03 4.02
CA TYR A 381 3.89 10.24 2.86
C TYR A 381 3.11 10.50 1.57
N GLU A 382 3.77 11.21 0.64
CA GLU A 382 3.25 11.48 -0.69
C GLU A 382 4.32 11.21 -1.74
N VAL A 383 3.93 10.60 -2.87
CA VAL A 383 4.88 10.25 -3.94
C VAL A 383 5.48 11.52 -4.54
N SER A 384 6.80 11.61 -4.55
CA SER A 384 7.59 12.80 -4.89
C SER A 384 8.57 12.52 -6.03
N GLY A 385 8.06 12.05 -7.17
CA GLY A 385 8.86 11.78 -8.36
C GLY A 385 9.70 10.50 -8.28
N HIS A 386 10.79 10.46 -9.03
CA HIS A 386 11.67 9.30 -9.18
C HIS A 386 13.13 9.70 -9.00
N GLN A 387 13.96 8.76 -8.54
CA GLN A 387 15.41 8.94 -8.40
C GLN A 387 16.15 7.80 -9.08
N GLU A 388 17.23 8.12 -9.79
CA GLU A 388 18.13 7.13 -10.38
C GLU A 388 18.95 6.41 -9.30
N VAL A 389 19.07 5.08 -9.42
CA VAL A 389 19.71 4.22 -8.44
C VAL A 389 20.44 3.04 -9.11
N ASP A 390 21.58 2.64 -8.55
CA ASP A 390 22.28 1.41 -8.94
C ASP A 390 21.59 0.18 -8.33
N ALA A 391 20.45 -0.18 -8.93
CA ALA A 391 19.66 -1.34 -8.57
C ALA A 391 20.20 -2.61 -9.24
N VAL A 392 20.26 -3.69 -8.46
CA VAL A 392 20.67 -5.02 -8.89
C VAL A 392 19.62 -6.05 -8.54
N LEU A 393 19.46 -7.04 -9.42
CA LEU A 393 18.72 -8.25 -9.12
C LEU A 393 19.60 -9.18 -8.25
N VAL A 394 19.12 -9.50 -7.05
CA VAL A 394 19.69 -10.54 -6.20
C VAL A 394 18.91 -11.83 -6.40
N SER A 395 19.56 -12.82 -7.01
CA SER A 395 19.01 -14.17 -7.19
C SER A 395 19.40 -15.08 -6.04
N ILE A 396 18.49 -15.99 -5.66
CA ILE A 396 18.73 -16.99 -4.62
C ILE A 396 18.86 -18.36 -5.26
N LEU A 397 19.95 -19.07 -4.95
CA LEU A 397 20.23 -20.40 -5.46
C LEU A 397 20.28 -21.41 -4.31
N LEU A 398 19.63 -22.55 -4.53
CA LEU A 398 19.64 -23.71 -3.66
C LEU A 398 20.26 -24.89 -4.39
N ASN A 399 21.38 -25.38 -3.86
CA ASN A 399 22.17 -26.42 -4.53
C ASN A 399 22.55 -26.09 -5.99
N GLY A 400 22.61 -24.80 -6.35
CA GLY A 400 22.92 -24.33 -7.70
C GLY A 400 21.71 -24.12 -8.61
N GLU A 401 20.49 -24.46 -8.16
CA GLU A 401 19.24 -24.17 -8.86
C GLU A 401 18.68 -22.84 -8.38
N GLU A 402 18.32 -21.95 -9.30
CA GLU A 402 17.70 -20.67 -8.97
C GLU A 402 16.28 -20.88 -8.44
N VAL A 403 15.91 -20.06 -7.46
CA VAL A 403 14.59 -20.04 -6.85
C VAL A 403 13.97 -18.66 -7.10
N PRO A 404 13.34 -18.43 -8.28
CA PRO A 404 12.90 -17.10 -8.70
C PRO A 404 11.99 -16.36 -7.72
N PRO A 405 11.05 -17.01 -7.00
CA PRO A 405 10.19 -16.31 -6.04
C PRO A 405 10.92 -15.68 -4.85
N LEU A 406 12.16 -16.10 -4.57
CA LEU A 406 12.99 -15.54 -3.50
C LEU A 406 13.92 -14.42 -3.99
N GLY A 407 13.97 -14.19 -5.31
CA GLY A 407 14.74 -13.10 -5.90
C GLY A 407 14.14 -11.74 -5.55
N PHE A 408 15.00 -10.74 -5.37
CA PHE A 408 14.57 -9.38 -5.03
C PHE A 408 15.49 -8.33 -5.65
N ILE A 409 14.92 -7.15 -5.90
CA ILE A 409 15.66 -5.97 -6.37
C ILE A 409 16.19 -5.23 -5.15
N SER A 410 17.45 -4.83 -5.18
CA SER A 410 18.08 -4.05 -4.11
C SER A 410 19.10 -3.09 -4.69
N VAL A 411 19.40 -2.02 -3.97
CA VAL A 411 20.57 -1.18 -4.26
C VAL A 411 21.84 -1.98 -4.02
N ARG A 412 22.84 -1.83 -4.89
CA ARG A 412 24.09 -2.60 -4.88
C ARG A 412 24.78 -2.62 -3.51
N ASP A 413 24.88 -1.47 -2.86
CA ASP A 413 25.54 -1.33 -1.55
C ASP A 413 24.90 -2.20 -0.45
N TYR A 414 23.59 -2.39 -0.53
CA TYR A 414 22.81 -3.13 0.48
C TYR A 414 22.60 -4.59 0.09
N ALA A 415 22.86 -4.97 -1.17
CA ALA A 415 22.58 -6.30 -1.71
C ALA A 415 23.30 -7.42 -0.93
N ALA A 416 24.57 -7.21 -0.56
CA ALA A 416 25.34 -8.20 0.20
C ALA A 416 24.80 -8.42 1.63
N SER A 417 24.38 -7.34 2.29
CA SER A 417 23.83 -7.41 3.66
C SER A 417 22.47 -8.13 3.66
N ARG A 418 21.55 -7.70 2.79
CA ARG A 418 20.21 -8.31 2.64
C ARG A 418 20.30 -9.76 2.17
N GLY A 419 21.15 -10.03 1.20
CA GLY A 419 21.41 -11.39 0.70
C GLY A 419 21.93 -12.31 1.82
N ARG A 420 22.84 -11.84 2.66
CA ARG A 420 23.34 -12.62 3.81
C ARG A 420 22.24 -12.91 4.82
N LYS A 421 21.39 -11.92 5.15
CA LYS A 421 20.26 -12.11 6.07
C LYS A 421 19.25 -13.13 5.53
N LEU A 422 18.91 -13.07 4.25
CA LEU A 422 18.03 -14.05 3.61
C LEU A 422 18.61 -15.47 3.61
N VAL A 423 19.89 -15.59 3.22
CA VAL A 423 20.60 -16.87 3.16
C VAL A 423 20.76 -17.50 4.54
N ALA A 424 20.96 -16.70 5.59
CA ALA A 424 20.98 -17.16 6.98
C ALA A 424 19.60 -17.65 7.44
N GLN A 425 18.52 -16.91 7.13
CA GLN A 425 17.15 -17.36 7.43
C GLN A 425 16.83 -18.69 6.72
N LEU A 426 17.20 -18.83 5.45
CA LEU A 426 17.01 -20.06 4.69
C LEU A 426 17.74 -21.26 5.30
N LYS A 427 18.97 -21.06 5.79
CA LYS A 427 19.75 -22.12 6.44
C LYS A 427 19.05 -22.70 7.67
N ASP A 428 18.41 -21.84 8.45
CA ASP A 428 17.74 -22.23 9.70
C ASP A 428 16.39 -22.91 9.45
N LEU A 429 15.72 -22.54 8.35
CA LEU A 429 14.37 -23.03 8.02
C LEU A 429 14.38 -24.30 7.15
N ILE A 430 15.36 -24.45 6.27
CA ILE A 430 15.42 -25.62 5.38
C ILE A 430 15.90 -26.84 6.16
N PRO A 431 15.15 -27.96 6.16
CA PRO A 431 15.53 -29.18 6.85
C PRO A 431 16.84 -29.77 6.29
N ARG A 432 17.64 -30.36 7.18
CA ARG A 432 18.93 -30.95 6.81
C ARG A 432 18.73 -32.18 5.92
N GLN A 433 19.44 -32.22 4.80
CA GLN A 433 19.44 -33.34 3.86
C GLN A 433 20.58 -34.34 4.14
N LEU A 434 20.57 -35.51 3.49
CA LEU A 434 21.68 -36.49 3.59
C LEU A 434 22.99 -35.99 2.95
N PHE A 435 22.91 -34.95 2.14
CA PHE A 435 24.02 -34.23 1.51
C PHE A 435 24.04 -32.77 1.96
N SER A 436 25.17 -32.09 1.74
CA SER A 436 25.32 -30.69 2.12
C SER A 436 24.64 -29.81 1.06
N VAL A 437 23.76 -28.92 1.48
CA VAL A 437 23.05 -28.01 0.58
C VAL A 437 23.66 -26.61 0.70
N PRO A 438 24.36 -26.10 -0.33
CA PRO A 438 24.76 -24.71 -0.37
C PRO A 438 23.54 -23.83 -0.67
N VAL A 439 23.39 -22.77 0.11
CA VAL A 439 22.40 -21.70 -0.10
C VAL A 439 23.19 -20.45 -0.46
N GLN A 440 22.88 -19.83 -1.59
CA GLN A 440 23.68 -18.75 -2.15
C GLN A 440 22.79 -17.58 -2.57
N ALA A 441 23.26 -16.36 -2.34
CA ALA A 441 22.75 -15.17 -2.99
C ALA A 441 23.75 -14.72 -4.05
N THR A 442 23.28 -14.40 -5.25
CA THR A 442 24.12 -13.99 -6.37
C THR A 442 23.62 -12.71 -7.03
N ILE A 443 24.55 -11.99 -7.68
CA ILE A 443 24.26 -10.91 -8.62
C ILE A 443 24.93 -11.27 -9.93
N GLY A 444 24.16 -11.50 -11.00
CA GLY A 444 24.71 -11.87 -12.32
C GLY A 444 25.65 -13.09 -12.27
N GLY A 445 25.34 -14.08 -11.42
CA GLY A 445 26.16 -15.27 -11.21
C GLY A 445 27.29 -15.15 -10.17
N ASN A 446 27.68 -13.93 -9.77
CA ASN A 446 28.68 -13.72 -8.72
C ASN A 446 28.07 -13.93 -7.34
N VAL A 447 28.68 -14.80 -6.53
CA VAL A 447 28.19 -15.14 -5.18
C VAL A 447 28.55 -14.04 -4.19
N ILE A 448 27.54 -13.34 -3.68
CA ILE A 448 27.69 -12.24 -2.71
C ILE A 448 27.53 -12.72 -1.25
N ALA A 449 26.74 -13.77 -1.04
CA ALA A 449 26.58 -14.41 0.25
C ALA A 449 26.38 -15.92 0.08
N ARG A 450 26.87 -16.70 1.03
CA ARG A 450 26.78 -18.15 1.00
C ARG A 450 26.70 -18.73 2.41
N GLU A 451 25.71 -19.59 2.62
CA GLU A 451 25.63 -20.47 3.78
C GLU A 451 25.61 -21.92 3.31
N THR A 452 25.86 -22.86 4.21
CA THR A 452 25.80 -24.29 3.89
C THR A 452 25.05 -25.03 4.99
N ILE A 453 23.96 -25.69 4.59
CA ILE A 453 23.20 -26.57 5.46
C ILE A 453 23.98 -27.88 5.60
N SER A 454 24.34 -28.21 6.83
CA SER A 454 25.14 -29.39 7.13
C SER A 454 24.37 -30.68 6.84
N ALA A 455 25.04 -31.62 6.17
CA ALA A 455 24.46 -32.91 5.84
C ALA A 455 24.22 -33.77 7.09
N LEU A 456 23.04 -34.41 7.18
CA LEU A 456 22.78 -35.49 8.13
C LEU A 456 23.83 -36.58 7.99
N ARG A 457 24.37 -37.06 9.11
CA ARG A 457 25.42 -38.07 9.12
C ARG A 457 25.02 -39.22 10.02
N LYS A 458 24.86 -40.40 9.42
CA LYS A 458 24.85 -41.65 10.17
C LYS A 458 26.25 -41.92 10.71
N ASP A 459 26.36 -42.28 11.98
CA ASP A 459 27.60 -42.81 12.53
C ASP A 459 27.86 -44.21 11.95
N VAL A 460 28.64 -44.26 10.88
CA VAL A 460 29.04 -45.52 10.23
C VAL A 460 30.11 -46.27 11.04
N THR A 461 30.65 -45.66 12.09
CA THR A 461 31.69 -46.22 12.95
C THR A 461 31.16 -46.81 14.26
N ALA A 462 29.90 -46.56 14.62
CA ALA A 462 29.29 -47.01 15.88
C ALA A 462 29.36 -48.52 16.16
N LYS A 463 29.44 -49.37 15.13
CA LYS A 463 29.55 -50.85 15.27
C LYS A 463 30.99 -51.38 15.13
N LEU A 464 31.99 -50.49 15.03
CA LEU A 464 33.39 -50.89 14.99
C LEU A 464 33.88 -51.10 16.42
N TYR A 465 34.24 -52.33 16.75
CA TYR A 465 34.95 -52.67 17.98
C TYR A 465 36.44 -52.86 17.63
N GLY A 466 37.31 -52.01 18.17
CA GLY A 466 38.77 -52.08 17.98
C GLY A 466 39.38 -50.99 17.09
N GLY A 467 40.71 -50.80 17.22
CA GLY A 467 41.50 -49.72 16.61
C GLY A 467 41.86 -49.89 15.13
N ASP A 468 41.16 -50.72 14.37
CA ASP A 468 41.46 -50.94 12.94
C ASP A 468 41.09 -49.72 12.08
N VAL A 469 42.09 -48.88 11.84
CA VAL A 469 42.02 -47.64 11.06
C VAL A 469 41.59 -47.93 9.61
N THR A 470 41.91 -49.09 9.05
CA THR A 470 41.64 -49.41 7.64
C THR A 470 40.13 -49.61 7.41
N ARG A 471 39.46 -50.34 8.30
CA ARG A 471 38.01 -50.58 8.24
C ARG A 471 37.22 -49.29 8.47
N ARG A 472 37.69 -48.44 9.40
CA ARG A 472 37.15 -47.08 9.62
C ARG A 472 37.26 -46.22 8.36
N LYS A 473 38.45 -46.15 7.73
CA LYS A 473 38.68 -45.40 6.48
C LYS A 473 37.79 -45.89 5.35
N LYS A 474 37.61 -47.21 5.18
CA LYS A 474 36.76 -47.79 4.13
C LYS A 474 35.29 -47.38 4.26
N LEU A 475 34.73 -47.41 5.47
CA LEU A 475 33.34 -47.01 5.73
C LEU A 475 33.14 -45.50 5.52
N LEU A 476 34.09 -44.69 5.96
CA LEU A 476 34.08 -43.24 5.73
C LEU A 476 34.17 -42.89 4.24
N ALA A 477 35.03 -43.57 3.48
CA ALA A 477 35.17 -43.37 2.04
C ALA A 477 33.88 -43.77 1.30
N LYS A 478 33.22 -44.87 1.70
CA LYS A 478 31.92 -45.28 1.15
C LYS A 478 30.84 -44.24 1.43
N GLN A 479 30.77 -43.71 2.65
CA GLN A 479 29.83 -42.65 3.03
C GLN A 479 30.10 -41.37 2.23
N ALA A 480 31.35 -40.95 2.08
CA ALA A 480 31.73 -39.77 1.32
C ALA A 480 31.38 -39.88 -0.17
N LYS A 481 31.65 -41.04 -0.80
CA LYS A 481 31.27 -41.30 -2.20
C LYS A 481 29.76 -41.28 -2.40
N GLY A 482 29.01 -41.87 -1.47
CA GLY A 482 27.54 -41.82 -1.47
C GLY A 482 27.01 -40.39 -1.39
N LYS A 483 27.52 -39.58 -0.45
CA LYS A 483 27.14 -38.17 -0.32
C LYS A 483 27.50 -37.33 -1.54
N LYS A 484 28.67 -37.56 -2.15
CA LYS A 484 29.07 -36.87 -3.38
C LYS A 484 28.13 -37.18 -4.54
N ARG A 485 27.70 -38.44 -4.68
CA ARG A 485 26.70 -38.84 -5.67
C ARG A 485 25.34 -38.21 -5.37
N MET A 486 24.87 -38.24 -4.12
CA MET A 486 23.59 -37.61 -3.74
C MET A 486 23.59 -36.10 -3.99
N LYS A 487 24.71 -35.41 -3.75
CA LYS A 487 24.82 -33.97 -4.03
C LYS A 487 24.69 -33.62 -5.51
N ALA A 488 25.26 -34.44 -6.40
CA ALA A 488 25.29 -34.18 -7.84
C ALA A 488 23.92 -34.35 -8.52
N PHE A 489 23.04 -35.17 -7.96
CA PHE A 489 21.71 -35.47 -8.54
C PHE A 489 20.55 -35.05 -7.63
N GLY A 490 20.83 -34.53 -6.43
CA GLY A 490 19.81 -34.14 -5.46
C GLY A 490 19.30 -32.74 -5.74
N SER A 491 18.05 -32.62 -6.18
CA SER A 491 17.32 -31.36 -6.11
C SER A 491 16.87 -31.11 -4.66
N VAL A 492 16.76 -29.83 -4.29
CA VAL A 492 16.21 -29.43 -3.00
C VAL A 492 14.98 -28.60 -3.28
N HIS A 493 13.82 -29.19 -3.08
CA HIS A 493 12.56 -28.45 -3.16
C HIS A 493 12.31 -27.77 -1.82
N LEU A 494 11.91 -26.50 -1.85
CA LEU A 494 11.38 -25.85 -0.65
C LEU A 494 9.95 -26.31 -0.44
N ASP A 495 9.66 -26.74 0.79
CA ASP A 495 8.28 -26.92 1.22
C ASP A 495 7.58 -25.56 1.31
N GLN A 496 6.27 -25.53 1.04
CA GLN A 496 5.46 -24.31 1.15
C GLN A 496 5.53 -23.69 2.56
N ASP A 497 5.67 -24.51 3.60
CA ASP A 497 5.85 -24.05 4.99
C ASP A 497 7.13 -23.22 5.20
N VAL A 498 8.20 -23.56 4.50
CA VAL A 498 9.47 -22.82 4.57
C VAL A 498 9.30 -21.44 3.91
N TYR A 499 8.59 -21.37 2.79
CA TYR A 499 8.21 -20.09 2.17
C TYR A 499 7.35 -19.24 3.11
N LEU A 500 6.35 -19.83 3.75
CA LEU A 500 5.48 -19.14 4.72
C LEU A 500 6.28 -18.50 5.86
N GLN A 501 7.26 -19.21 6.40
CA GLN A 501 8.09 -18.70 7.50
C GLN A 501 9.06 -17.60 7.05
N LEU A 502 9.53 -17.63 5.79
CA LEU A 502 10.39 -16.59 5.21
C LEU A 502 9.63 -15.29 4.94
N LEU A 503 8.42 -15.40 4.41
CA LEU A 503 7.60 -14.24 4.05
C LEU A 503 7.16 -13.43 5.27
N ARG A 504 7.06 -14.08 6.44
CA ARG A 504 6.74 -13.43 7.72
C ARG A 504 7.91 -12.69 8.38
N LYS A 505 9.15 -12.86 7.89
CA LYS A 505 10.34 -12.22 8.50
C LYS A 505 10.87 -11.08 7.62
N PRO A 506 11.17 -9.89 8.19
CA PRO A 506 11.77 -8.78 7.45
C PRO A 506 13.23 -9.08 7.05
N LEU A 507 13.66 -8.48 5.94
CA LEU A 507 15.02 -8.58 5.37
C LEU A 507 16.01 -7.60 5.95
#